data_AF-A0A9D2EF77-F1
#
_entry.id   AF-A0A9D2EF77-F1
#
_cell.length_a   1.000
_cell.length_b   1.000
_cell.length_c   1.000
_cell.angle_alpha   90.00
_cell.angle_beta   90.00
_cell.angle_gamma   90.00
#
_symmetry.space_group_name_H-M   'P 1'
#
loop_
_entity.id
_entity.type
_entity.pdbx_description
1 polymer ?
#
loop_
_entity_poly.entity_id
_entity_poly.type
_entity_poly.pdbx_seq_one_letter_code
_entity_poly.pdbx_strand_id
1 'polypeptide(L)'
;MSETTTSRARSVAVVATSALLGGALGIGGASFALWEDAVSFDGEISSGYEYFAAGRGEANATTVADSAMTAASDPVAPPTGDSVSVTVGAADAQVLVDDQELAIPLRTDSLSQGNKGLHYTLTEPDWGEGIFGAADVHLFPVPTAADCTLDNAPDNPAALISTPVSADYSDTTTPTTEYWCLVTTLNTLHDQGSYTNEVTATGTDPSGTEVSETDSWSAEVISAMDPADEPDHEIALSYTTFRPGEEPQP
;
A
#
# COMPACT_ATOMS: atom_id res chain seq x y z
N MET A 1 -48.03 13.24 -4.65
CA MET A 1 -48.17 12.28 -3.54
C MET A 1 -47.74 10.92 -4.03
N SER A 2 -46.91 10.26 -3.22
CA SER A 2 -46.51 8.85 -3.23
C SER A 2 -45.12 8.56 -3.81
N GLU A 3 -44.19 8.47 -2.86
CA GLU A 3 -42.87 7.84 -2.93
C GLU A 3 -43.00 6.35 -3.30
N THR A 4 -42.04 5.84 -4.05
CA THR A 4 -41.78 4.39 -4.09
C THR A 4 -40.28 4.16 -4.04
N THR A 5 -39.84 3.83 -2.84
CA THR A 5 -38.52 3.28 -2.50
C THR A 5 -38.40 1.86 -3.08
N THR A 6 -37.39 1.62 -3.92
CA THR A 6 -37.09 0.27 -4.45
C THR A 6 -35.96 -0.35 -3.60
N SER A 7 -36.33 -1.14 -2.59
CA SER A 7 -35.36 -2.00 -1.89
C SER A 7 -35.15 -3.30 -2.67
N ARG A 8 -33.86 -3.62 -2.89
CA ARG A 8 -33.35 -4.84 -3.53
C ARG A 8 -33.78 -6.10 -2.78
N ALA A 9 -34.47 -7.02 -3.46
CA ALA A 9 -34.63 -8.40 -3.03
C ALA A 9 -33.55 -9.26 -3.71
N ARG A 10 -32.58 -9.75 -2.94
CA ARG A 10 -31.61 -10.77 -3.38
C ARG A 10 -31.87 -12.09 -2.64
N SER A 11 -32.34 -13.06 -3.41
CA SER A 11 -32.06 -14.50 -3.37
C SER A 11 -31.68 -15.15 -2.02
N VAL A 12 -32.67 -15.77 -1.36
CA VAL A 12 -32.47 -16.86 -0.39
C VAL A 12 -33.21 -18.08 -0.93
N ALA A 13 -32.49 -19.01 -1.55
CA ALA A 13 -33.10 -20.25 -2.05
C ALA A 13 -32.08 -21.39 -2.25
N VAL A 14 -31.29 -21.76 -1.23
CA VAL A 14 -30.56 -23.06 -1.25
C VAL A 14 -30.33 -23.58 0.18
N VAL A 15 -31.34 -24.18 0.84
CA VAL A 15 -31.12 -25.17 1.95
C VAL A 15 -32.21 -26.27 2.02
N ALA A 16 -33.32 -26.21 1.28
CA ALA A 16 -34.50 -27.04 1.61
C ALA A 16 -34.71 -28.35 0.81
N THR A 17 -33.69 -28.97 0.21
CA THR A 17 -33.91 -30.11 -0.73
C THR A 17 -33.23 -31.45 -0.38
N SER A 18 -32.71 -31.64 0.84
CA SER A 18 -32.11 -32.93 1.27
C SER A 18 -32.89 -33.70 2.36
N ALA A 19 -34.01 -33.16 2.87
CA ALA A 19 -34.80 -33.81 3.92
C ALA A 19 -36.11 -34.48 3.44
N LEU A 20 -36.42 -34.49 2.13
CA LEU A 20 -37.73 -34.91 1.60
C LEU A 20 -37.67 -36.10 0.61
N LEU A 21 -36.70 -37.00 0.77
CA LEU A 21 -36.61 -38.26 -0.01
C LEU A 21 -36.46 -39.52 0.86
N GLY A 22 -36.89 -39.47 2.12
CA GLY A 22 -36.83 -40.61 3.07
C GLY A 22 -38.18 -41.04 3.65
N GLY A 23 -39.29 -40.72 2.98
CA GLY A 23 -40.63 -40.79 3.58
C GLY A 23 -41.72 -41.36 2.69
N ALA A 24 -41.44 -42.37 1.86
CA ALA A 24 -42.50 -43.13 1.20
C ALA A 24 -41.96 -44.48 0.71
N LEU A 25 -42.19 -45.54 1.49
CA LEU A 25 -42.48 -46.93 1.10
C LEU A 25 -42.26 -47.82 2.35
N GLY A 26 -43.34 -48.44 2.82
CA GLY A 26 -43.41 -49.03 4.15
C GLY A 26 -42.95 -50.49 4.32
N ILE A 27 -43.05 -50.89 5.60
CA ILE A 27 -43.28 -52.24 6.13
C ILE A 27 -42.13 -53.24 5.97
N GLY A 28 -41.36 -53.44 7.04
CA GLY A 28 -40.50 -54.62 7.23
C GLY A 28 -39.26 -54.30 8.05
N GLY A 29 -39.13 -54.90 9.22
CA GLY A 29 -38.00 -54.69 10.12
C GLY A 29 -36.67 -55.04 9.46
N ALA A 30 -35.77 -54.06 9.44
CA ALA A 30 -34.34 -54.27 9.31
C ALA A 30 -33.66 -53.20 10.18
N SER A 31 -32.91 -53.65 11.18
CA SER A 31 -31.97 -52.82 11.92
C SER A 31 -30.96 -52.26 10.91
N PHE A 32 -31.07 -50.98 10.56
CA PHE A 32 -30.02 -50.32 9.81
C PHE A 32 -28.86 -50.09 10.78
N ALA A 33 -27.81 -50.89 10.59
CA ALA A 33 -26.51 -50.61 11.16
C ALA A 33 -26.10 -49.20 10.72
N LEU A 34 -25.91 -48.31 11.68
CA LEU A 34 -25.15 -47.07 11.47
C LEU A 34 -23.70 -47.48 11.25
N TRP A 35 -23.37 -47.92 10.03
CA TRP A 35 -22.04 -47.70 9.52
C TRP A 35 -21.90 -46.19 9.40
N GLU A 36 -20.96 -45.65 10.15
CA GLU A 36 -20.47 -44.29 10.03
C GLU A 36 -19.95 -44.13 8.61
N ASP A 37 -20.83 -43.70 7.71
CA ASP A 37 -20.42 -43.25 6.39
C ASP A 37 -19.83 -41.86 6.62
N ALA A 38 -18.53 -41.82 6.88
CA ALA A 38 -17.75 -40.60 6.86
C ALA A 38 -17.74 -40.10 5.42
N VAL A 39 -18.80 -39.39 5.03
CA VAL A 39 -18.84 -38.65 3.78
C VAL A 39 -17.92 -37.45 3.97
N SER A 40 -16.67 -37.59 3.54
CA SER A 40 -15.78 -36.45 3.32
C SER A 40 -16.38 -35.63 2.19
N PHE A 41 -16.97 -34.50 2.52
CA PHE A 41 -17.34 -33.49 1.55
C PHE A 41 -16.17 -32.50 1.43
N ASP A 42 -15.61 -32.35 0.23
CA ASP A 42 -14.85 -31.16 -0.14
C ASP A 42 -15.85 -30.04 -0.39
N GLY A 43 -16.41 -29.50 0.70
CA GLY A 43 -17.29 -28.34 0.66
C GLY A 43 -16.53 -27.15 1.18
N GLU A 44 -16.21 -26.20 0.31
CA GLU A 44 -15.68 -24.91 0.74
C GLU A 44 -16.80 -24.12 1.41
N ILE A 45 -16.84 -24.13 2.74
CA ILE A 45 -17.67 -23.18 3.49
C ILE A 45 -16.99 -21.82 3.39
N SER A 46 -17.36 -21.04 2.37
CA SER A 46 -16.86 -19.67 2.14
C SER A 46 -17.50 -18.61 3.04
N SER A 47 -18.06 -18.99 4.19
CA SER A 47 -18.83 -18.08 5.06
C SER A 47 -17.96 -17.18 5.95
N GLY A 48 -16.67 -17.04 5.66
CA GLY A 48 -15.76 -16.13 6.37
C GLY A 48 -15.65 -14.79 5.66
N TYR A 49 -15.64 -13.69 6.42
CA TYR A 49 -15.35 -12.36 5.90
C TYR A 49 -13.84 -12.22 5.62
N GLU A 50 -13.50 -11.62 4.48
CA GLU A 50 -12.14 -11.28 4.06
C GLU A 50 -12.07 -9.79 3.72
N TYR A 51 -11.02 -9.12 4.18
CA TYR A 51 -10.78 -7.71 3.94
C TYR A 51 -9.28 -7.42 3.97
N PHE A 52 -8.81 -6.70 2.95
CA PHE A 52 -7.46 -6.18 2.86
C PHE A 52 -7.53 -4.75 2.35
N ALA A 53 -6.89 -3.83 3.06
CA ALA A 53 -6.75 -2.44 2.66
C ALA A 53 -5.33 -1.95 2.93
N ALA A 54 -4.88 -1.02 2.11
CA ALA A 54 -3.60 -0.35 2.26
C ALA A 54 -3.76 1.13 1.94
N GLY A 55 -2.92 1.96 2.54
CA GLY A 55 -2.93 3.39 2.32
C GLY A 55 -1.83 4.09 3.11
N ARG A 56 -1.80 5.42 3.05
CA ARG A 56 -0.91 6.21 3.91
C ARG A 56 -1.38 6.14 5.36
N GLY A 57 -0.45 5.89 6.27
CA GLY A 57 -0.65 6.04 7.70
C GLY A 57 -0.58 7.53 8.06
N GLU A 58 -1.37 7.95 9.04
CA GLU A 58 -1.15 9.27 9.64
C GLU A 58 -0.18 9.11 10.82
N ALA A 59 0.91 9.89 10.83
CA ALA A 59 1.94 9.82 11.87
C ALA A 59 1.42 10.02 13.31
N ASN A 60 0.23 10.61 13.48
CA ASN A 60 -0.41 10.86 14.77
C ASN A 60 -1.75 10.11 14.97
N ALA A 61 -2.14 9.20 14.07
CA ALA A 61 -3.37 8.45 14.28
C ALA A 61 -3.19 7.41 15.39
N THR A 62 -3.99 7.56 16.45
CA THR A 62 -3.98 6.67 17.62
C THR A 62 -5.13 5.65 17.58
N THR A 63 -6.04 5.75 16.62
CA THR A 63 -7.13 4.78 16.39
C THR A 63 -7.41 4.55 14.91
N VAL A 64 -8.02 3.39 14.59
CA VAL A 64 -8.48 3.00 13.25
C VAL A 64 -9.44 4.04 12.63
N ALA A 65 -10.19 4.75 13.47
CA ALA A 65 -11.16 5.78 13.04
C ALA A 65 -10.52 7.17 12.82
N ASP A 66 -9.33 7.42 13.38
CA ASP A 66 -8.61 8.67 13.22
C ASP A 66 -7.73 8.67 11.96
N SER A 67 -7.24 7.50 11.51
CA SER A 67 -6.57 7.40 10.20
C SER A 67 -7.61 7.25 9.10
N ALA A 68 -8.02 8.36 8.50
CA ALA A 68 -8.59 8.26 7.18
C ALA A 68 -7.47 7.78 6.26
N MET A 69 -7.48 6.50 5.85
CA MET A 69 -6.72 6.06 4.69
C MET A 69 -7.12 6.99 3.54
N THR A 70 -6.27 7.95 3.22
CA THR A 70 -6.59 9.07 2.32
C THR A 70 -6.70 8.61 0.86
N ALA A 71 -6.37 7.35 0.60
CA ALA A 71 -6.66 6.64 -0.63
C ALA A 71 -6.98 5.17 -0.33
N ALA A 72 -8.04 4.89 0.43
CA ALA A 72 -8.65 3.58 0.37
C ALA A 72 -9.60 3.57 -0.84
N SER A 73 -9.36 2.67 -1.77
CA SER A 73 -10.41 2.02 -2.56
C SER A 73 -11.67 1.92 -1.70
N ASP A 74 -12.77 2.50 -2.18
CA ASP A 74 -14.11 2.56 -1.58
C ASP A 74 -14.34 1.50 -0.46
N PRO A 75 -14.62 1.88 0.80
CA PRO A 75 -14.68 0.98 1.97
C PRO A 75 -15.79 -0.10 1.92
N VAL A 76 -16.42 -0.30 0.77
CA VAL A 76 -17.55 -1.21 0.54
C VAL A 76 -17.31 -2.18 -0.63
N ALA A 77 -16.19 -2.07 -1.36
CA ALA A 77 -15.85 -3.03 -2.42
C ALA A 77 -14.56 -3.78 -2.03
N PRO A 78 -14.58 -5.12 -1.91
CA PRO A 78 -13.32 -5.86 -1.96
C PRO A 78 -12.61 -5.42 -3.24
N PRO A 79 -11.29 -5.18 -3.21
CA PRO A 79 -10.57 -4.79 -4.42
C PRO A 79 -10.95 -5.77 -5.53
N THR A 80 -11.30 -5.25 -6.70
CA THR A 80 -11.54 -6.08 -7.87
C THR A 80 -10.17 -6.58 -8.34
N GLY A 81 -9.61 -7.55 -7.61
CA GLY A 81 -8.25 -8.03 -7.77
C GLY A 81 -7.58 -8.29 -6.42
N ASP A 82 -6.60 -9.19 -6.45
CA ASP A 82 -5.80 -9.59 -5.29
C ASP A 82 -4.76 -8.51 -4.89
N SER A 83 -4.96 -7.25 -5.27
CA SER A 83 -3.98 -6.17 -5.01
C SER A 83 -4.59 -4.79 -4.72
N VAL A 84 -3.84 -3.99 -3.97
CA VAL A 84 -4.11 -2.58 -3.61
C VAL A 84 -2.82 -1.79 -3.84
N SER A 85 -2.89 -0.55 -4.31
CA SER A 85 -1.71 0.30 -4.51
C SER A 85 -1.72 1.54 -3.61
N VAL A 86 -0.52 2.02 -3.27
CA VAL A 86 -0.31 3.33 -2.63
C VAL A 86 0.56 4.19 -3.53
N THR A 87 0.06 5.37 -3.88
CA THR A 87 0.75 6.30 -4.78
C THR A 87 1.66 7.26 -4.04
N VAL A 88 2.84 7.48 -4.61
CA VAL A 88 3.83 8.52 -4.28
C VAL A 88 4.09 9.33 -5.54
N GLY A 89 4.12 10.67 -5.48
CA GLY A 89 4.22 11.48 -6.70
C GLY A 89 4.68 12.91 -6.46
N ALA A 90 4.30 13.82 -7.36
CA ALA A 90 4.80 15.20 -7.41
C ALA A 90 4.76 15.96 -6.07
N ALA A 91 3.72 15.78 -5.25
CA ALA A 91 3.63 16.45 -3.95
C ALA A 91 4.71 15.96 -2.96
N ASP A 92 5.02 14.67 -2.99
CA ASP A 92 6.07 14.08 -2.15
C ASP A 92 7.46 14.42 -2.68
N ALA A 93 7.60 14.45 -4.01
CA ALA A 93 8.82 14.88 -4.68
C ALA A 93 9.18 16.32 -4.31
N GLN A 94 8.19 17.20 -4.18
CA GLN A 94 8.39 18.58 -3.73
C GLN A 94 8.97 18.61 -2.31
N VAL A 95 8.40 17.85 -1.37
CA VAL A 95 8.92 17.75 0.00
C VAL A 95 10.34 17.20 0.00
N LEU A 96 10.59 16.16 -0.79
CA LEU A 96 11.92 15.55 -0.90
C LEU A 96 12.96 16.53 -1.48
N VAL A 97 12.60 17.40 -2.42
CA VAL A 97 13.51 18.44 -2.93
C VAL A 97 13.75 19.54 -1.91
N ASP A 98 12.72 19.97 -1.18
CA ASP A 98 12.82 21.05 -0.20
C ASP A 98 13.61 20.64 1.05
N ASP A 99 13.32 19.45 1.58
CA ASP A 99 13.87 18.96 2.85
C ASP A 99 15.05 17.99 2.66
N GLN A 100 15.32 17.55 1.42
CA GLN A 100 16.31 16.52 1.04
C GLN A 100 16.04 15.12 1.64
N GLU A 101 15.00 15.01 2.45
CA GLU A 101 14.62 13.81 3.19
C GLU A 101 13.09 13.70 3.22
N LEU A 102 12.59 12.48 3.12
CA LEU A 102 11.16 12.19 3.16
C LEU A 102 10.92 10.88 3.89
N ALA A 103 9.89 10.85 4.75
CA ALA A 103 9.39 9.64 5.38
C ALA A 103 7.87 9.57 5.24
N ILE A 104 7.38 8.51 4.60
CA ILE A 104 5.95 8.25 4.39
C ILE A 104 5.57 6.96 5.12
N PRO A 105 4.82 7.05 6.24
CA PRO A 105 4.24 5.87 6.84
C PRO A 105 3.14 5.31 5.95
N LEU A 106 3.18 4.01 5.72
CA LEU A 106 2.13 3.23 5.07
C LEU A 106 1.45 2.36 6.13
N ARG A 107 0.16 2.09 5.94
CA ARG A 107 -0.66 1.26 6.82
C ARG A 107 -1.34 0.19 5.99
N THR A 108 -1.38 -1.03 6.53
CA THR A 108 -2.22 -2.12 6.02
C THR A 108 -3.21 -2.55 7.09
N ASP A 109 -4.43 -2.88 6.68
CA ASP A 109 -5.45 -3.49 7.52
C ASP A 109 -5.88 -4.81 6.89
N SER A 110 -5.70 -5.91 7.63
CA SER A 110 -5.93 -7.27 7.14
C SER A 110 -6.91 -8.02 8.04
N LEU A 111 -7.90 -8.67 7.45
CA LEU A 111 -8.88 -9.49 8.15
C LEU A 111 -9.24 -10.70 7.30
N SER A 112 -9.19 -11.88 7.90
CA SER A 112 -9.66 -13.12 7.29
C SER A 112 -10.27 -14.00 8.39
N GLN A 113 -11.48 -14.48 8.16
CA GLN A 113 -12.23 -15.30 9.12
C GLN A 113 -12.25 -16.78 8.75
N GLY A 114 -12.54 -17.60 9.76
CA GLY A 114 -12.52 -19.05 9.70
C GLY A 114 -11.09 -19.58 9.75
N ASN A 115 -10.86 -20.72 9.10
CA ASN A 115 -9.53 -21.30 8.93
C ASN A 115 -8.90 -20.76 7.65
N LYS A 116 -8.65 -19.45 7.61
CA LYS A 116 -8.08 -18.75 6.45
C LYS A 116 -7.04 -17.75 6.93
N GLY A 117 -5.78 -18.02 6.63
CA GLY A 117 -4.70 -17.06 6.82
C GLY A 117 -4.71 -16.03 5.69
N LEU A 118 -4.02 -14.92 5.92
CA LEU A 118 -3.80 -13.87 4.92
C LEU A 118 -2.32 -13.54 4.89
N HIS A 119 -1.77 -13.57 3.69
CA HIS A 119 -0.39 -13.21 3.36
C HIS A 119 -0.40 -12.10 2.32
N TYR A 120 0.57 -11.20 2.35
CA TYR A 120 0.76 -10.23 1.29
C TYR A 120 2.22 -9.92 1.03
N THR A 121 2.48 -9.46 -0.19
CA THR A 121 3.77 -9.00 -0.68
C THR A 121 3.67 -7.55 -1.14
N LEU A 122 4.69 -6.74 -0.84
CA LEU A 122 4.83 -5.39 -1.36
C LEU A 122 5.81 -5.42 -2.52
N THR A 123 5.49 -4.71 -3.58
CA THR A 123 6.34 -4.54 -4.75
C THR A 123 6.59 -3.05 -4.93
N GLU A 124 7.86 -2.66 -4.85
CA GLU A 124 8.29 -1.30 -5.15
C GLU A 124 8.15 -1.03 -6.66
N PRO A 125 7.73 0.18 -7.05
CA PRO A 125 7.69 0.57 -8.45
C PRO A 125 9.11 0.72 -9.03
N ASP A 126 9.18 0.80 -10.35
CA ASP A 126 10.38 1.33 -11.00
C ASP A 126 10.38 2.85 -10.81
N TRP A 127 11.25 3.34 -9.92
CA TRP A 127 11.38 4.75 -9.59
C TRP A 127 11.88 5.63 -10.76
N GLY A 128 12.36 5.02 -11.85
CA GLY A 128 12.67 5.71 -13.10
C GLY A 128 13.88 6.64 -13.04
N GLU A 129 13.86 7.71 -13.84
CA GLU A 129 14.92 8.73 -13.93
C GLU A 129 14.54 10.07 -13.25
N GLY A 130 13.39 10.11 -12.55
CA GLY A 130 12.89 11.28 -11.84
C GLY A 130 13.62 11.57 -10.53
N ILE A 131 13.04 12.43 -9.70
CA ILE A 131 13.56 12.77 -8.38
C ILE A 131 13.65 11.51 -7.51
N PHE A 132 12.62 10.67 -7.50
CA PHE A 132 12.67 9.41 -6.74
C PHE A 132 13.68 8.41 -7.31
N GLY A 133 13.87 8.41 -8.63
CA GLY A 133 14.89 7.60 -9.30
C GLY A 133 16.32 8.04 -9.02
N ALA A 134 16.53 9.32 -8.71
CA ALA A 134 17.82 9.89 -8.32
C ALA A 134 18.09 9.80 -6.80
N ALA A 135 17.10 9.40 -6.01
CA ALA A 135 17.20 9.30 -4.56
C ALA A 135 17.49 7.88 -4.09
N ASP A 136 18.00 7.75 -2.87
CA ASP A 136 18.10 6.47 -2.19
C ASP A 136 16.75 6.19 -1.50
N VAL A 137 16.02 5.19 -1.98
CA VAL A 137 14.68 4.82 -1.49
C VAL A 137 14.74 3.50 -0.73
N HIS A 138 14.14 3.46 0.46
CA HIS A 138 14.05 2.25 1.28
C HIS A 138 12.65 2.05 1.85
N LEU A 139 12.14 0.82 1.76
CA LEU A 139 10.88 0.40 2.35
C LEU A 139 11.11 -0.68 3.41
N PHE A 140 10.60 -0.48 4.63
CA PHE A 140 10.80 -1.42 5.74
C PHE A 140 9.61 -1.42 6.73
N PRO A 141 9.38 -2.52 7.47
CA PRO A 141 8.28 -2.59 8.43
C PRO A 141 8.60 -1.78 9.70
N VAL A 142 7.59 -1.13 10.27
CA VAL A 142 7.70 -0.38 11.53
C VAL A 142 6.57 -0.75 12.49
N PRO A 143 6.77 -0.64 13.82
CA PRO A 143 5.72 -0.99 14.79
C PRO A 143 4.52 -0.04 14.74
N THR A 144 4.76 1.26 14.52
CA THR A 144 3.73 2.30 14.44
C THR A 144 4.06 3.31 13.35
N ALA A 145 3.06 4.09 12.92
CA ALA A 145 3.28 5.18 11.96
C ALA A 145 4.29 6.24 12.46
N ALA A 146 4.37 6.46 13.78
CA ALA A 146 5.29 7.42 14.39
C ALA A 146 6.75 6.94 14.36
N ASP A 147 6.97 5.63 14.23
CA ASP A 147 8.31 5.06 14.10
C ASP A 147 8.85 5.18 12.66
N CYS A 148 8.06 5.72 11.72
CA CYS A 148 8.50 5.98 10.37
C CYS A 148 9.38 7.22 10.31
N THR A 149 10.68 7.02 10.52
CA THR A 149 11.71 8.07 10.49
C THR A 149 12.95 7.53 9.79
N LEU A 150 13.80 8.44 9.27
CA LEU A 150 15.07 8.07 8.66
C LEU A 150 16.02 7.38 9.66
N ASP A 151 16.03 7.83 10.92
CA ASP A 151 16.87 7.26 11.98
C ASP A 151 16.57 5.77 12.28
N ASN A 152 15.35 5.33 11.96
CA ASN A 152 14.91 3.95 12.16
C ASN A 152 15.12 3.06 10.94
N ALA A 153 15.66 3.60 9.83
CA ALA A 153 15.94 2.83 8.63
C ALA A 153 17.00 1.75 8.94
N PRO A 154 16.71 0.46 8.69
CA PRO A 154 17.67 -0.60 8.97
C PRO A 154 18.77 -0.62 7.90
N ASP A 155 20.01 -0.95 8.30
CA ASP A 155 21.13 -1.15 7.37
C ASP A 155 20.87 -2.26 6.33
N ASN A 156 19.99 -3.22 6.67
CA ASN A 156 19.61 -4.31 5.78
C ASN A 156 18.09 -4.32 5.59
N PRO A 157 17.60 -4.25 4.34
CA PRO A 157 16.17 -4.27 4.08
C PRO A 157 15.56 -5.60 4.50
N ALA A 158 14.45 -5.54 5.22
CA ALA A 158 13.64 -6.70 5.51
C ALA A 158 12.97 -7.21 4.22
N ALA A 159 12.51 -8.45 4.24
CA ALA A 159 11.68 -8.95 3.14
C ALA A 159 10.37 -8.14 3.09
N LEU A 160 9.97 -7.73 1.88
CA LEU A 160 8.73 -7.00 1.62
C LEU A 160 7.51 -7.92 1.59
N ILE A 161 7.34 -8.72 2.64
CA ILE A 161 6.28 -9.71 2.79
C ILE A 161 5.77 -9.72 4.23
N SER A 162 4.48 -10.02 4.45
CA SER A 162 3.94 -10.26 5.79
C SER A 162 2.78 -11.25 5.78
N THR A 163 2.54 -11.88 6.93
CA THR A 163 1.43 -12.82 7.19
C THR A 163 0.67 -12.38 8.45
N PRO A 164 -0.11 -11.29 8.39
CA PRO A 164 -0.76 -10.70 9.56
C PRO A 164 -1.89 -11.55 10.16
N VAL A 165 -2.45 -12.48 9.38
CA VAL A 165 -3.54 -13.36 9.83
C VAL A 165 -3.07 -14.81 9.68
N SER A 166 -2.99 -15.54 10.79
CA SER A 166 -2.71 -16.98 10.76
C SER A 166 -3.90 -17.76 10.21
N ALA A 167 -3.66 -19.00 9.75
CA ALA A 167 -4.74 -19.86 9.27
C ALA A 167 -5.54 -20.55 10.39
N ASP A 168 -5.24 -20.26 11.66
CA ASP A 168 -6.02 -20.78 12.78
C ASP A 168 -7.46 -20.27 12.73
N TYR A 169 -8.40 -21.04 13.27
CA TYR A 169 -9.80 -20.63 13.31
C TYR A 169 -9.95 -19.28 14.02
N SER A 170 -10.53 -18.30 13.33
CA SER A 170 -10.88 -16.99 13.90
C SER A 170 -12.28 -16.55 13.49
N ASP A 171 -13.04 -15.97 14.42
CA ASP A 171 -14.30 -15.28 14.16
C ASP A 171 -14.20 -13.77 14.44
N THR A 172 -12.98 -13.26 14.63
CA THR A 172 -12.75 -11.83 14.87
C THR A 172 -13.31 -10.99 13.72
N THR A 173 -13.82 -9.81 14.06
CA THR A 173 -14.24 -8.79 13.09
C THR A 173 -13.30 -7.59 13.09
N THR A 174 -12.26 -7.63 13.92
CA THR A 174 -11.28 -6.54 14.03
C THR A 174 -10.09 -6.86 13.12
N PRO A 175 -9.77 -5.99 12.14
CA PRO A 175 -8.59 -6.15 11.31
C PRO A 175 -7.30 -6.09 12.14
N THR A 176 -6.31 -6.88 11.73
CA THR A 176 -4.91 -6.71 12.13
C THR A 176 -4.33 -5.55 11.35
N THR A 177 -3.78 -4.56 12.07
CA THR A 177 -3.11 -3.41 11.48
C THR A 177 -1.59 -3.59 11.53
N GLU A 178 -0.91 -3.35 10.42
CA GLU A 178 0.55 -3.27 10.34
C GLU A 178 0.98 -1.95 9.68
N TYR A 179 2.24 -1.57 9.88
CA TYR A 179 2.82 -0.36 9.32
C TYR A 179 4.13 -0.64 8.57
N TRP A 180 4.33 0.09 7.49
CA TRP A 180 5.57 0.15 6.74
C TRP A 180 6.03 1.59 6.66
N CYS A 181 7.32 1.80 6.46
CA CYS A 181 7.90 3.11 6.29
C CYS A 181 8.67 3.16 4.99
N LEU A 182 8.25 4.06 4.10
CA LEU A 182 9.03 4.48 2.95
C LEU A 182 9.88 5.67 3.36
N VAL A 183 11.19 5.51 3.37
CA VAL A 183 12.13 6.63 3.55
C VAL A 183 12.85 6.90 2.25
N THR A 184 13.14 8.17 2.01
CA THR A 184 13.88 8.60 0.83
C THR A 184 14.85 9.70 1.20
N THR A 185 16.09 9.58 0.74
CA THR A 185 17.12 10.61 0.88
C THR A 185 17.59 11.06 -0.50
N LEU A 186 17.45 12.35 -0.77
CA LEU A 186 17.91 12.96 -2.01
C LEU A 186 19.28 13.60 -1.76
N ASN A 187 20.32 12.95 -2.29
CA ASN A 187 21.65 13.55 -2.33
C ASN A 187 21.66 14.76 -3.29
N THR A 188 22.67 15.61 -3.19
CA THR A 188 22.84 16.76 -4.11
C THR A 188 22.74 16.30 -5.57
N LEU A 189 21.72 16.77 -6.28
CA LEU A 189 21.58 16.51 -7.70
C LEU A 189 22.77 17.13 -8.45
N HIS A 190 23.31 16.41 -9.43
CA HIS A 190 24.58 16.76 -10.09
C HIS A 190 24.55 18.13 -10.80
N ASP A 191 23.36 18.65 -11.10
CA ASP A 191 23.14 19.92 -11.80
C ASP A 191 22.68 21.05 -10.86
N GLN A 192 22.64 20.80 -9.54
CA GLN A 192 22.43 21.85 -8.54
C GLN A 192 23.73 22.63 -8.31
N GLY A 193 23.60 23.94 -8.13
CA GLY A 193 24.73 24.79 -7.78
C GLY A 193 24.53 26.27 -8.04
N SER A 194 25.44 27.07 -7.51
CA SER A 194 25.52 28.49 -7.78
C SER A 194 26.46 28.75 -8.95
N TYR A 195 25.93 29.39 -9.99
CA TYR A 195 26.67 29.78 -11.17
C TYR A 195 26.85 31.29 -11.13
N THR A 196 28.09 31.75 -11.04
CA THR A 196 28.42 33.17 -11.16
C THR A 196 29.25 33.36 -12.42
N ASN A 197 28.81 34.27 -13.29
CA ASN A 197 29.56 34.72 -14.44
C ASN A 197 29.95 36.18 -14.25
N GLU A 198 31.24 36.48 -14.35
CA GLU A 198 31.77 37.83 -14.25
C GLU A 198 32.45 38.18 -15.58
N VAL A 199 32.07 39.31 -16.17
CA VAL A 199 32.65 39.83 -17.39
C VAL A 199 33.30 41.17 -17.09
N THR A 200 34.59 41.26 -17.35
CA THR A 200 35.34 42.52 -17.29
C THR A 200 35.62 43.01 -18.70
N ALA A 201 35.08 44.18 -19.05
CA ALA A 201 35.38 44.90 -20.27
C ALA A 201 36.49 45.91 -20.00
N THR A 202 37.55 45.89 -20.81
CA THR A 202 38.62 46.89 -20.75
C THR A 202 38.72 47.67 -22.06
N GLY A 203 39.05 48.94 -21.97
CA GLY A 203 39.30 49.82 -23.10
C GLY A 203 40.40 50.82 -22.79
N THR A 204 41.18 51.20 -23.79
CA THR A 204 42.21 52.23 -23.65
C THR A 204 41.80 53.46 -24.44
N ASP A 205 41.82 54.62 -23.80
CA ASP A 205 41.54 55.88 -24.48
C ASP A 205 42.74 56.34 -25.35
N PRO A 206 42.56 57.33 -26.24
CA PRO A 206 43.65 57.83 -27.09
C PRO A 206 44.81 58.48 -26.33
N SER A 207 44.64 58.80 -25.04
CA SER A 207 45.70 59.33 -24.17
C SER A 207 46.53 58.21 -23.51
N GLY A 208 46.14 56.95 -23.69
CA GLY A 208 46.78 55.78 -23.08
C GLY A 208 46.20 55.40 -21.72
N THR A 209 45.09 56.01 -21.29
CA THR A 209 44.43 55.69 -20.04
C THR A 209 43.56 54.45 -20.21
N GLU A 210 43.76 53.43 -19.38
CA GLU A 210 42.95 52.23 -19.36
C GLU A 210 41.70 52.44 -18.49
N VAL A 211 40.55 52.01 -18.98
CA VAL A 211 39.27 52.02 -18.28
C VAL A 211 38.75 50.59 -18.27
N SER A 212 38.31 50.12 -17.11
CA SER A 212 37.70 48.81 -16.96
C SER A 212 36.34 48.93 -16.30
N GLU A 213 35.38 48.15 -16.77
CA GLU A 213 34.07 47.97 -16.14
C GLU A 213 33.78 46.48 -16.00
N THR A 214 33.25 46.08 -14.86
CA THR A 214 32.93 44.69 -14.55
C THR A 214 31.44 44.59 -14.32
N ASP A 215 30.80 43.63 -14.98
CA ASP A 215 29.42 43.25 -14.75
C ASP A 215 29.36 41.77 -14.34
N SER A 216 28.40 41.43 -13.49
CA SER A 216 28.27 40.08 -12.95
C SER A 216 26.82 39.62 -12.97
N TRP A 217 26.62 38.37 -13.35
CA TRP A 217 25.35 37.66 -13.26
C TRP A 217 25.51 36.42 -12.39
N SER A 218 24.52 36.15 -11.54
CA SER A 218 24.47 34.95 -10.71
C SER A 218 23.14 34.24 -10.86
N ALA A 219 23.16 32.91 -10.92
CA ALA A 219 22.00 32.04 -10.76
C ALA A 219 22.28 30.96 -9.74
N GLU A 220 21.22 30.55 -9.06
CA GLU A 220 21.21 29.39 -8.17
C GLU A 220 20.26 28.36 -8.79
N VAL A 221 20.80 27.19 -9.14
CA VAL A 221 20.01 26.06 -9.59
C VAL A 221 19.79 25.18 -8.37
N ILE A 222 18.59 25.28 -7.82
CA ILE A 222 18.13 24.54 -6.63
C ILE A 222 17.68 23.12 -6.97
N SER A 223 17.29 22.86 -8.21
CA SER A 223 17.10 21.51 -8.77
C SER A 223 17.11 21.60 -10.29
N ALA A 224 17.69 20.61 -10.97
CA ALA A 224 17.54 20.46 -12.42
C ALA A 224 16.28 19.66 -12.82
N MET A 225 15.59 19.09 -11.83
CA MET A 225 14.36 18.33 -11.98
C MET A 225 13.21 19.14 -11.36
N ASP A 226 12.12 19.34 -12.08
CA ASP A 226 10.91 20.00 -11.57
C ASP A 226 10.05 18.95 -10.82
N PRO A 227 9.80 19.11 -9.51
CA PRO A 227 8.93 18.20 -8.77
C PRO A 227 7.53 18.06 -9.35
N ALA A 228 7.02 19.07 -10.04
CA ALA A 228 5.72 19.02 -10.69
C ALA A 228 5.66 18.04 -11.88
N ASP A 229 6.82 17.70 -12.45
CA ASP A 229 6.96 16.75 -13.56
C ASP A 229 7.22 15.31 -13.08
N GLU A 230 7.34 15.07 -11.77
CA GLU A 230 7.53 13.73 -11.23
C GLU A 230 6.29 12.84 -11.51
N PRO A 231 6.46 11.66 -12.14
CA PRO A 231 5.36 10.75 -12.36
C PRO A 231 4.84 10.14 -11.05
N ASP A 232 3.60 9.66 -11.09
CA ASP A 232 3.05 8.86 -10.00
C ASP A 232 3.70 7.47 -9.99
N HIS A 233 4.21 7.09 -8.82
CA HIS A 233 4.82 5.81 -8.51
C HIS A 233 3.87 5.00 -7.63
N GLU A 234 3.53 3.78 -8.05
CA GLU A 234 2.58 2.92 -7.33
C GLU A 234 3.32 1.79 -6.60
N ILE A 235 3.31 1.84 -5.27
CA ILE A 235 3.72 0.69 -4.45
C ILE A 235 2.54 -0.28 -4.42
N ALA A 236 2.71 -1.47 -4.99
CA ALA A 236 1.66 -2.47 -5.09
C ALA A 236 1.73 -3.46 -3.92
N LEU A 237 0.59 -3.75 -3.30
CA LEU A 237 0.42 -4.74 -2.25
C LEU A 237 -0.49 -5.85 -2.79
N SER A 238 0.07 -7.03 -3.02
CA SER A 238 -0.70 -8.19 -3.49
C SER A 238 -0.93 -9.15 -2.33
N TYR A 239 -2.16 -9.61 -2.11
CA TYR A 239 -2.50 -10.50 -1.00
C TYR A 239 -3.11 -11.81 -1.48
N THR A 240 -2.87 -12.88 -0.71
CA THR A 240 -3.45 -14.19 -0.91
C THR A 240 -3.94 -14.76 0.41
N THR A 241 -4.94 -15.64 0.34
CA THR A 241 -5.39 -16.41 1.51
C THR A 241 -4.93 -17.85 1.42
N PHE A 242 -4.67 -18.49 2.56
CA PHE A 242 -4.22 -19.88 2.64
C PHE A 242 -4.92 -20.64 3.78
N ARG A 243 -4.96 -21.97 3.69
CA ARG A 243 -5.59 -22.86 4.68
C ARG A 243 -4.57 -23.44 5.67
N PRO A 244 -5.01 -24.01 6.81
CA PRO A 244 -4.12 -24.73 7.70
C PRO A 244 -3.34 -25.83 6.97
N GLY A 245 -2.01 -25.81 7.10
CA GLY A 245 -1.13 -26.77 6.46
C GLY A 245 -0.71 -26.43 5.03
N GLU A 246 -1.21 -25.32 4.47
CA GLU A 246 -0.70 -24.73 3.23
C GLU A 246 0.39 -23.70 3.58
N GLU A 247 1.42 -23.61 2.74
CA GLU A 247 2.39 -22.52 2.82
C GLU A 247 1.85 -21.29 2.06
N PRO A 248 1.97 -20.08 2.62
CA PRO A 248 1.66 -18.85 1.91
C PRO A 248 2.41 -18.81 0.58
N GLN A 249 1.69 -18.58 -0.52
CA GLN A 249 2.34 -18.40 -1.82
C GLN A 249 2.85 -16.96 -1.94
N PRO A 250 4.08 -16.75 -2.44
CA PRO A 250 4.64 -15.42 -2.66
C PRO A 250 3.94 -14.69 -3.81
#